data_AF-A0A5J6PE94-F1
#
_entry.id   AF-A0A5J6PE94-F1
#
_cell.length_a   1.000
_cell.length_b   1.000
_cell.length_c   1.000
_cell.angle_alpha   90.00
_cell.angle_beta   90.00
_cell.angle_gamma   90.00
#
_symmetry.space_group_name_H-M   'P 1'
#
loop_
_entity.id
_entity.type
_entity.pdbx_description
1 polymer ?
#
loop_
_entity_poly.entity_id
_entity_poly.type
_entity_poly.pdbx_seq_one_letter_code
_entity_poly.pdbx_strand_id
1 'polypeptide(L)' 'MTRWEYKTVSFEDCVTFLGGFNSDKFNQKLNLLGREGWELVLTNSKPGFTHSSKFIAVFKRAL' A
#
# COMPACT_ATOMS: atom_id res chain seq x y z
N MET A 1 -22.02 -13.54 11.70
CA MET A 1 -20.83 -13.53 10.83
C MET A 1 -20.34 -12.12 10.69
N THR A 2 -19.04 -11.89 10.88
CA THR A 2 -18.40 -10.58 10.71
C THR A 2 -18.43 -10.18 9.23
N ARG A 3 -18.83 -8.94 8.93
CA ARG A 3 -18.73 -8.37 7.57
C ARG A 3 -17.40 -7.62 7.45
N TRP A 4 -16.83 -7.60 6.25
CA TRP A 4 -15.51 -7.01 5.99
C TRP A 4 -15.61 -5.90 4.95
N GLU A 5 -14.93 -4.79 5.22
CA GLU A 5 -14.65 -3.71 4.28
C GLU A 5 -13.25 -3.92 3.68
N TYR A 6 -13.10 -3.75 2.36
CA TYR A 6 -11.82 -3.85 1.67
C TYR A 6 -11.43 -2.51 1.03
N LYS A 7 -10.13 -2.20 1.07
CA LYS A 7 -9.58 -0.98 0.49
C LYS A 7 -8.28 -1.28 -0.25
N THR A 8 -8.14 -0.75 -1.46
CA THR A 8 -6.92 -0.84 -2.26
C THR A 8 -6.24 0.52 -2.30
N VAL A 9 -4.96 0.57 -1.95
CA VAL A 9 -4.15 1.80 -1.92
C VAL A 9 -2.97 1.65 -2.86
N SER A 10 -2.79 2.63 -3.76
CA SER A 10 -1.63 2.73 -4.65
C SER A 10 -0.59 3.69 -4.08
N PHE A 11 0.67 3.28 -4.12
CA PHE A 11 1.82 4.00 -3.58
C PHE A 11 2.73 4.41 -4.74
N GLU A 12 2.40 5.54 -5.36
CA GLU A 12 3.17 6.09 -6.48
C GLU A 12 4.33 6.97 -6.00
N ASP A 13 4.20 7.52 -4.79
CA ASP A 13 5.13 8.46 -4.18
C ASP A 13 6.19 7.79 -3.28
N CYS A 14 6.19 6.46 -3.24
CA CYS A 14 7.21 5.66 -2.56
C CYS A 14 8.37 5.30 -3.49
N VAL A 15 8.41 5.88 -4.70
CA VAL A 15 9.57 5.82 -5.59
C VAL A 15 10.44 7.04 -5.31
N THR A 16 11.73 6.82 -5.04
CA THR A 16 12.71 7.90 -4.90
C THR A 16 12.98 8.55 -6.25
N PHE A 17 13.53 9.76 -6.24
CA PHE A 17 13.92 10.47 -7.47
C PHE A 17 14.87 9.65 -8.36
N LEU A 18 15.67 8.76 -7.76
CA LEU A 18 16.59 7.85 -8.44
C LEU A 18 15.95 6.52 -8.88
N GLY A 19 14.62 6.39 -8.79
CA GLY A 19 13.88 5.19 -9.19
C GLY A 19 13.92 4.04 -8.19
N GLY A 20 14.50 4.24 -7.00
CA GLY A 20 14.53 3.26 -5.92
C GLY A 20 13.23 3.23 -5.13
N PHE A 21 12.97 2.13 -4.42
CA PHE A 21 11.83 2.06 -3.50
C PHE A 21 12.19 2.68 -2.14
N ASN A 22 11.36 3.60 -1.66
CA ASN A 22 11.46 4.20 -0.33
C ASN A 22 10.63 3.38 0.66
N SER A 23 11.27 2.40 1.30
CA SER A 23 10.64 1.53 2.29
C SER A 23 10.15 2.29 3.52
N ASP A 24 10.85 3.35 3.95
CA ASP A 24 10.46 4.11 5.15
C ASP A 24 9.13 4.84 4.94
N LYS A 25 8.97 5.48 3.78
CA LYS A 25 7.74 6.17 3.42
C LYS A 25 6.58 5.19 3.21
N PHE A 26 6.87 4.03 2.62
CA PHE A 26 5.88 2.95 2.50
C PHE A 26 5.43 2.46 3.88
N ASN A 27 6.38 2.15 4.76
CA ASN A 27 6.11 1.70 6.13
C ASN A 27 5.34 2.74 6.95
N GLN A 28 5.67 4.04 6.83
CA GLN A 28 4.91 5.10 7.50
C GLN A 28 3.43 5.08 7.10
N LYS A 29 3.14 4.92 5.81
CA LYS A 29 1.75 4.85 5.33
C LYS A 29 1.03 3.58 5.76
N LEU A 30 1.71 2.43 5.76
CA LEU A 30 1.15 1.18 6.30
C LEU A 30 0.80 1.34 7.78
N ASN A 31 1.70 1.95 8.56
CA ASN A 31 1.49 2.20 9.99
C ASN A 31 0.31 3.15 10.23
N LEU A 32 0.14 4.19 9.40
CA LEU A 32 -1.01 5.09 9.49
C LEU A 32 -2.33 4.33 9.29
N LEU A 33 -2.40 3.50 8.25
CA LEU A 33 -3.58 2.67 7.98
C LEU A 33 -3.84 1.65 9.10
N GLY A 34 -2.78 1.05 9.66
CA GLY A 34 -2.87 0.18 10.82
C GLY A 34 -3.48 0.89 12.04
N ARG A 35 -3.12 2.16 12.29
CA ARG A 35 -3.72 2.98 13.37
C ARG A 35 -5.19 3.31 13.11
N GLU A 36 -5.61 3.37 11.86
CA GLU A 36 -7.02 3.55 11.45
C GLU A 36 -7.85 2.25 11.52
N GLY A 37 -7.23 1.14 11.97
CA GLY A 37 -7.87 -0.16 12.11
C GLY A 37 -7.86 -1.01 10.84
N TRP A 38 -7.08 -0.64 9.82
CA TRP A 38 -6.91 -1.43 8.61
C TRP A 38 -5.84 -2.51 8.79
N GLU A 39 -6.18 -3.74 8.44
CA GLU A 39 -5.24 -4.87 8.41
C GLU A 39 -4.72 -5.06 6.99
N LEU A 40 -3.40 -5.14 6.83
CA LEU A 40 -2.76 -5.42 5.54
C LEU A 40 -2.99 -6.89 5.13
N VAL A 41 -3.52 -7.09 3.92
CA VAL A 41 -3.81 -8.43 3.37
C VAL A 41 -2.79 -8.84 2.33
N LEU A 42 -2.46 -7.93 1.42
CA LEU A 42 -1.59 -8.21 0.28
C LEU A 42 -0.82 -6.96 -0.12
N THR A 43 0.43 -7.13 -0.53
CA THR A 43 1.20 -6.14 -1.26
C THR A 43 1.63 -6.70 -2.59
N ASN A 44 1.56 -5.90 -3.65
CA ASN A 44 2.04 -6.29 -4.97
C ASN A 44 2.73 -5.10 -5.66
N SER A 45 3.79 -5.37 -6.41
CA SER A 45 4.40 -4.39 -7.31
C SER A 45 3.77 -4.56 -8.69
N LYS A 46 3.10 -3.52 -9.18
CA LYS A 46 2.66 -3.47 -10.57
C LYS A 46 3.81 -2.92 -11.41
N PRO A 47 4.37 -3.70 -12.35
CA PRO A 47 5.31 -3.14 -13.33
C PRO A 47 4.55 -2.08 -14.12
N GLY A 48 4.97 -0.83 -14.00
CA GLY A 48 4.44 0.26 -14.80
C GLY A 48 4.92 0.10 -16.25
N PHE A 49 4.03 0.36 -17.21
CA PHE A 49 4.36 0.38 -18.65
C PHE A 49 5.46 1.41 -18.97
N THR A 50 5.71 2.36 -18.07
CA THR A 50 6.66 3.46 -18.18
C THR A 50 7.51 3.56 -16.91
N HIS A 51 8.53 2.70 -16.76
CA HIS A 51 9.68 2.78 -15.82
C HIS A 51 9.44 3.13 -14.32
N SER A 52 8.19 3.30 -13.88
CA SER A 52 7.80 3.66 -12.53
C SER A 52 7.06 2.47 -11.92
N SER A 53 7.75 1.75 -11.04
CA SER A 53 7.17 0.66 -10.27
C SER A 53 6.09 1.22 -9.35
N LYS A 54 4.82 0.85 -9.58
CA LYS A 54 3.71 1.24 -8.70
C LYS A 54 3.50 0.13 -7.68
N PHE A 55 3.55 0.46 -6.39
CA PHE A 55 3.20 -0.51 -5.35
C PHE A 55 1.71 -0.39 -5.03
N ILE A 56 1.04 -1.52 -4.85
CA ILE A 56 -0.36 -1.57 -4.47
C ILE A 56 -0.45 -2.43 -3.21
N ALA A 57 -1.24 -1.98 -2.25
CA ALA A 57 -1.58 -2.80 -1.08
C ALA A 57 -3.09 -2.89 -0.92
N VAL A 58 -3.56 -4.06 -0.50
CA VAL A 58 -4.96 -4.34 -0.18
C VAL A 58 -5.08 -4.51 1.32
N PHE A 59 -6.08 -3.86 1.89
CA PHE A 59 -6.40 -3.90 3.31
C PHE A 59 -7.82 -4.38 3.53
N LYS A 60 -8.08 -4.91 4.73
CA LYS A 60 -9.41 -5.22 5.22
C LYS A 60 -9.65 -4.63 6.60
N ARG A 61 -10.90 -4.41 6.97
CA ARG A 61 -11.34 -4.03 8.33
C ARG A 61 -12.72 -4.61 8.61
N ALA A 62 -12.98 -5.00 9.86
CA ALA A 62 -14.31 -5.45 10.26
C ALA A 62 -15.29 -4.27 10.25
N LEU A 63 -16.49 -4.49 9.71
CA LEU A 63 -17.61 -3.54 9.73
C LEU A 63 -18.34 -3.55 11.07
#